data_AF-A0A7X8B3C7-F1
#
_entry.id   AF-A0A7X8B3C7-F1
#
_cell.length_a   1.000
_cell.length_b   1.000
_cell.length_c   1.000
_cell.angle_alpha   90.00
_cell.angle_beta   90.00
_cell.angle_gamma   90.00
#
_symmetry.space_group_name_H-M   'P 1'
#
loop_
_entity.id
_entity.type
_entity.pdbx_description
1 polymer ?
#
loop_
_entity_poly.entity_id
_entity_poly.type
_entity_poly.pdbx_seq_one_letter_code
_entity_poly.pdbx_strand_id
1 'polypeptide(L)'
;MKLILRRCFAYAVMFILSASSGSTAPARTSSNTPYEIFKTIGKQAAEEGVAMIKRQTGRSPARNMVIVLSNAGYAEIEGQSTMGALDGVSEVTRVSRGANTLVEIHSAPESSLWFAVYDRNSGNCAYLQVNPSRRVGSLQDMGPVRHPFPCQDRCRASFQH
;
A
#
# COMPACT_ATOMS: atom_id res chain seq x y z
N MET A 1 39.22 49.09 40.30
CA MET A 1 39.06 47.73 39.73
C MET A 1 37.68 47.16 40.11
N LYS A 2 36.62 47.59 39.41
CA LYS A 2 35.20 47.30 39.73
C LYS A 2 34.41 46.84 38.49
N LEU A 3 34.97 46.00 37.61
CA LEU A 3 34.31 45.69 36.33
C LEU A 3 34.46 44.26 35.79
N ILE A 4 34.66 43.25 36.66
CA ILE A 4 34.68 41.84 36.21
C ILE A 4 33.64 40.98 36.97
N LEU A 5 33.17 41.42 38.13
CA LEU A 5 32.24 40.67 38.98
C LEU A 5 30.76 40.99 38.73
N ARG A 6 30.36 41.19 37.46
CA ARG A 6 28.96 41.41 37.06
C ARG A 6 28.50 40.60 35.86
N ARG A 7 29.39 39.81 35.24
CA ARG A 7 29.06 39.04 34.03
C ARG A 7 28.87 37.53 34.27
N CYS A 8 29.20 37.02 35.45
CA CYS A 8 28.98 35.60 35.77
C CYS A 8 27.56 35.28 36.29
N PHE A 9 26.80 36.27 36.78
CA PHE A 9 25.48 36.00 37.37
C PHE A 9 24.35 35.87 36.34
N ALA A 10 24.59 36.23 35.08
CA ALA A 10 23.57 36.18 34.03
C ALA A 10 23.52 34.85 33.26
N TYR A 11 24.52 33.97 33.39
CA TYR A 11 24.56 32.69 32.66
C TYR A 11 24.04 31.48 33.44
N ALA A 12 23.73 31.64 34.73
CA ALA A 12 23.27 30.54 35.59
C ALA A 12 21.74 30.38 35.65
N VAL A 13 20.95 31.25 35.02
CA VAL A 13 19.46 31.23 35.10
C VAL A 13 18.80 30.84 33.77
N MET A 14 19.57 30.64 32.69
CA MET A 14 19.06 30.30 31.35
C MET A 14 19.28 28.82 30.98
N PHE A 15 19.22 27.92 31.98
CA PHE A 15 19.34 26.47 31.77
C PHE A 15 18.16 25.67 32.34
N ILE A 16 17.03 26.35 32.61
CA ILE A 16 15.81 25.72 33.12
C ILE A 16 14.63 26.30 32.33
N LEU A 17 14.43 25.84 31.10
CA LEU A 17 13.13 25.74 30.42
C LEU A 17 13.36 25.29 28.96
N SER A 18 13.52 23.98 28.78
CA SER A 18 13.10 23.33 27.53
C SER A 18 12.38 22.05 27.91
N ALA A 19 11.12 22.21 28.27
CA ALA A 19 10.14 21.15 28.16
C ALA A 19 10.05 20.78 26.68
N SER A 20 10.70 19.70 26.28
CA SER A 20 10.20 18.89 25.18
C SER A 20 9.82 17.57 25.79
N SER A 21 8.51 17.33 25.83
CA SER A 21 7.91 16.06 26.15
C SER A 21 8.61 15.00 25.28
N GLY A 22 9.48 14.21 25.90
CA GLY A 22 9.95 12.97 25.34
C GLY A 22 8.75 12.04 25.26
N SER A 23 7.96 12.18 24.20
CA SER A 23 7.07 11.12 23.77
C SER A 23 7.95 9.95 23.37
N THR A 24 8.31 9.11 24.34
CA THR A 24 8.52 7.70 24.06
C THR A 24 7.16 7.19 23.61
N ALA A 25 6.85 7.37 22.32
CA ALA A 25 5.81 6.57 21.70
C ALA A 25 6.27 5.12 21.90
N PRO A 26 5.50 4.27 22.60
CA PRO A 26 5.78 2.85 22.50
C PRO A 26 5.66 2.55 21.00
N ALA A 27 6.75 2.07 20.40
CA ALA A 27 6.67 1.40 19.13
C ALA A 27 5.60 0.33 19.32
N ARG A 28 4.41 0.54 18.74
CA ARG A 28 3.36 -0.46 18.72
C ARG A 28 3.95 -1.62 17.92
N THR A 29 4.58 -2.56 18.61
CA THR A 29 4.69 -3.94 18.14
C THR A 29 3.27 -4.48 18.18
N SER A 30 2.47 -4.02 17.22
CA SER A 30 1.16 -4.57 16.95
C SER A 30 1.43 -6.00 16.55
N SER A 31 0.99 -6.96 17.37
CA SER A 31 0.75 -8.32 16.90
C SER A 31 -0.37 -8.22 15.86
N ASN A 32 -0.05 -7.67 14.69
CA ASN A 32 -0.99 -7.54 13.59
C ASN A 32 -1.35 -8.97 13.22
N THR A 33 -2.64 -9.29 13.31
CA THR A 33 -3.14 -10.57 12.83
C THR A 33 -2.74 -10.70 11.35
N PRO A 34 -2.53 -11.93 10.85
CA PRO A 34 -2.25 -12.16 9.42
C PRO A 34 -3.22 -11.40 8.51
N TYR A 35 -4.50 -11.33 8.91
CA TYR A 35 -5.52 -10.51 8.27
C TYR A 35 -5.14 -9.02 8.16
N GLU A 36 -4.73 -8.36 9.25
CA GLU A 36 -4.34 -6.93 9.22
C GLU A 36 -3.08 -6.68 8.39
N ILE A 37 -2.17 -7.65 8.35
CA ILE A 37 -0.99 -7.58 7.48
C ILE A 37 -1.41 -7.61 6.01
N PHE A 38 -2.24 -8.57 5.61
CA PHE A 38 -2.73 -8.63 4.23
C PHE A 38 -3.61 -7.44 3.87
N LYS A 39 -4.40 -6.92 4.81
CA LYS A 39 -5.14 -5.67 4.63
C LYS A 39 -4.22 -4.50 4.32
N THR A 40 -3.11 -4.39 5.04
CA THR A 40 -2.10 -3.35 4.76
C THR A 40 -1.47 -3.54 3.37
N ILE A 41 -1.14 -4.78 2.99
CA ILE A 41 -0.63 -5.10 1.64
C ILE A 41 -1.66 -4.71 0.57
N GLY A 42 -2.94 -5.05 0.74
CA GLY A 42 -4.00 -4.68 -0.20
C GLY A 42 -4.13 -3.16 -0.36
N LYS A 43 -4.09 -2.40 0.74
CA LYS A 43 -4.12 -0.92 0.69
C LYS A 43 -2.96 -0.36 -0.11
N GLN A 44 -1.75 -0.79 0.23
CA GLN A 44 -0.55 -0.31 -0.45
C GLN A 44 -0.56 -0.69 -1.94
N ALA A 45 -1.10 -1.85 -2.31
CA ALA A 45 -1.16 -2.30 -3.70
C ALA A 45 -2.12 -1.42 -4.51
N ALA A 46 -3.26 -1.08 -3.91
CA ALA A 46 -4.23 -0.18 -4.50
C ALA A 46 -3.66 1.25 -4.66
N GLU A 47 -3.01 1.78 -3.63
CA GLU A 47 -2.38 3.11 -3.67
C GLU A 47 -1.30 3.19 -4.75
N GLU A 48 -0.41 2.20 -4.80
CA GLU A 48 0.68 2.15 -5.78
C GLU A 48 0.14 1.93 -7.20
N GLY A 49 -0.88 1.09 -7.39
CA GLY A 49 -1.55 0.92 -8.69
C GLY A 49 -2.19 2.20 -9.21
N VAL A 50 -2.92 2.92 -8.34
CA VAL A 50 -3.47 4.24 -8.66
C VAL A 50 -2.37 5.25 -8.97
N ALA A 51 -1.26 5.24 -8.22
CA ALA A 51 -0.11 6.10 -8.45
C ALA A 51 0.61 5.79 -9.77
N MET A 52 0.70 4.52 -10.18
CA MET A 52 1.22 4.12 -11.50
C MET A 52 0.36 4.70 -12.63
N ILE A 53 -0.97 4.53 -12.55
CA ILE A 53 -1.89 5.08 -13.55
C ILE A 53 -1.78 6.62 -13.61
N LYS A 54 -1.70 7.28 -12.45
CA LYS A 54 -1.52 8.73 -12.38
C LYS A 54 -0.21 9.19 -13.02
N ARG A 55 0.89 8.46 -12.80
CA ARG A 55 2.19 8.77 -13.42
C ARG A 55 2.15 8.62 -14.94
N GLN A 56 1.43 7.63 -15.45
CA GLN A 56 1.33 7.38 -16.90
C GLN A 56 0.38 8.37 -17.60
N THR A 57 -0.73 8.72 -16.98
CA THR A 57 -1.80 9.52 -17.61
C THR A 57 -1.77 11.00 -17.23
N GLY A 58 -1.00 11.36 -16.19
CA GLY A 58 -1.03 12.69 -15.57
C GLY A 58 -2.30 12.96 -14.74
N ARG A 59 -3.22 11.98 -14.62
CA ARG A 59 -4.51 12.14 -13.93
C ARG A 59 -4.78 10.98 -12.98
N SER A 60 -5.33 11.28 -11.80
CA SER A 60 -5.81 10.21 -10.93
C SER A 60 -7.08 9.58 -11.53
N PRO A 61 -7.20 8.25 -11.55
CA PRO A 61 -8.43 7.59 -11.98
C PRO A 61 -9.61 7.95 -11.08
N ALA A 62 -10.79 8.09 -11.67
CA ALA A 62 -12.02 8.34 -10.93
C ALA A 62 -12.45 7.07 -10.18
N ARG A 63 -12.87 7.19 -8.92
CA ARG A 63 -13.20 6.04 -8.06
C ARG A 63 -14.24 5.08 -8.67
N ASN A 64 -15.23 5.59 -9.40
CA ASN A 64 -16.27 4.80 -10.05
C ASN A 64 -15.82 4.17 -11.40
N MET A 65 -14.61 4.46 -11.86
CA MET A 65 -14.06 3.97 -13.12
C MET A 65 -12.93 2.96 -12.91
N VAL A 66 -12.59 2.66 -11.65
CA VAL A 66 -11.59 1.66 -11.28
C VAL A 66 -12.21 0.28 -11.21
N ILE A 67 -11.52 -0.70 -11.77
CA ILE A 67 -11.75 -2.13 -11.58
C ILE A 67 -10.48 -2.73 -10.99
N VAL A 68 -10.62 -3.61 -10.01
CA VAL A 68 -9.50 -4.36 -9.45
C VAL A 68 -9.72 -5.84 -9.71
N LEU A 69 -8.67 -6.51 -10.20
CA LEU A 69 -8.60 -7.96 -10.28
C LEU A 69 -7.53 -8.46 -9.31
N SER A 70 -7.78 -9.57 -8.62
CA SER A 70 -6.80 -10.18 -7.71
C SER A 70 -7.08 -11.67 -7.54
N ASN A 71 -6.05 -12.45 -7.22
CA ASN A 71 -6.19 -13.82 -6.72
C ASN A 71 -6.34 -13.92 -5.19
N ALA A 72 -6.39 -12.79 -4.49
CA ALA A 72 -6.62 -12.74 -3.05
C ALA A 72 -7.93 -13.44 -2.67
N GLY A 73 -7.94 -14.08 -1.50
CA GLY A 73 -9.06 -14.91 -1.03
C GLY A 73 -8.96 -16.38 -1.44
N TYR A 74 -8.22 -16.69 -2.51
CA TYR A 74 -7.87 -18.06 -2.92
C TYR A 74 -6.37 -18.37 -2.76
N ALA A 75 -5.50 -17.38 -2.98
CA ALA A 75 -4.08 -17.52 -2.70
C ALA A 75 -3.83 -17.58 -1.19
N GLU A 76 -3.03 -18.55 -0.76
CA GLU A 76 -2.57 -18.68 0.62
C GLU A 76 -1.07 -18.44 0.66
N ILE A 77 -0.62 -17.55 1.53
CA ILE A 77 0.80 -17.31 1.75
C ILE A 77 1.12 -17.91 3.12
N GLU A 78 1.97 -18.94 3.15
CA GLU A 78 2.35 -19.67 4.37
C GLU A 78 1.13 -20.22 5.15
N GLY A 79 0.11 -20.69 4.42
CA GLY A 79 -1.14 -21.21 5.01
C GLY A 79 -2.04 -20.13 5.65
N GLN A 80 -1.76 -18.85 5.41
CA GLN A 80 -2.59 -17.73 5.87
C GLN A 80 -3.49 -17.23 4.74
N SER A 81 -4.76 -16.98 5.07
CA SER A 81 -5.72 -16.42 4.13
C SER A 81 -5.35 -14.97 3.77
N THR A 82 -5.36 -14.67 2.48
CA THR A 82 -5.14 -13.32 1.94
C THR A 82 -6.42 -12.48 1.86
N MET A 83 -7.52 -12.93 2.48
CA MET A 83 -8.83 -12.24 2.44
C MET A 83 -8.74 -10.79 2.93
N GLY A 84 -7.89 -10.49 3.92
CA GLY A 84 -7.66 -9.12 4.38
C GLY A 84 -7.20 -8.17 3.28
N ALA A 85 -6.47 -8.67 2.27
CA ALA A 85 -6.04 -7.85 1.14
C ALA A 85 -7.19 -7.33 0.28
N LEU A 86 -8.26 -8.11 0.11
CA LEU A 86 -9.45 -7.67 -0.62
C LEU A 86 -10.12 -6.48 0.07
N ASP A 87 -10.21 -6.52 1.40
CA ASP A 87 -10.76 -5.43 2.21
C ASP A 87 -9.86 -4.19 2.13
N GLY A 88 -8.54 -4.39 2.16
CA GLY A 88 -7.57 -3.31 2.00
C GLY A 88 -7.70 -2.58 0.66
N VAL A 89 -7.82 -3.32 -0.43
CA VAL A 89 -8.02 -2.73 -1.77
C VAL A 89 -9.36 -2.02 -1.86
N SER A 90 -10.42 -2.63 -1.33
CA SER A 90 -11.77 -2.07 -1.30
C SER A 90 -11.83 -0.75 -0.52
N GLU A 91 -11.05 -0.63 0.56
CA GLU A 91 -10.98 0.59 1.37
C GLU A 91 -10.42 1.78 0.57
N VAL A 92 -9.36 1.55 -0.22
CA VAL A 92 -8.69 2.59 -1.01
C VAL A 92 -9.45 2.95 -2.28
N THR A 93 -9.85 1.94 -3.05
CA THR A 93 -10.44 2.14 -4.39
C THR A 93 -11.96 2.20 -4.39
N ARG A 94 -12.62 1.85 -3.27
CA ARG A 94 -14.08 1.73 -3.14
C ARG A 94 -14.70 0.69 -4.09
N VAL A 95 -13.88 -0.25 -4.56
CA VAL A 95 -14.39 -1.42 -5.29
C VAL A 95 -15.08 -2.39 -4.34
N SER A 96 -16.00 -3.18 -4.86
CA SER A 96 -16.64 -4.25 -4.09
C SER A 96 -17.09 -5.36 -5.04
N ARG A 97 -17.24 -6.57 -4.47
CA ARG A 97 -17.75 -7.72 -5.21
C ARG A 97 -19.18 -7.47 -5.71
N GLY A 98 -20.01 -6.81 -4.90
CA GLY A 98 -21.40 -6.50 -5.25
C GLY A 98 -21.59 -5.41 -6.31
N ALA A 99 -20.57 -4.57 -6.55
CA ALA A 99 -20.58 -3.57 -7.61
C ALA A 99 -19.94 -4.07 -8.92
N ASN A 100 -19.52 -5.34 -8.98
CA ASN A 100 -18.78 -5.94 -10.09
C ASN A 100 -17.51 -5.14 -10.48
N THR A 101 -16.90 -4.46 -9.50
CA THR A 101 -15.65 -3.70 -9.67
C THR A 101 -14.47 -4.36 -8.99
N LEU A 102 -14.71 -5.35 -8.12
CA LEU A 102 -13.69 -6.23 -7.57
C LEU A 102 -13.93 -7.64 -8.12
N VAL A 103 -12.98 -8.15 -8.88
CA VAL A 103 -13.05 -9.48 -9.50
C VAL A 103 -11.97 -10.36 -8.89
N GLU A 104 -12.41 -11.44 -8.25
CA GLU A 104 -11.53 -12.46 -7.69
C GLU A 104 -11.28 -13.54 -8.72
N ILE A 105 -10.00 -13.78 -9.01
CA ILE A 105 -9.57 -14.81 -9.94
C ILE A 105 -9.14 -16.03 -9.13
N HIS A 106 -9.87 -17.13 -9.31
CA HIS A 106 -9.47 -18.43 -8.79
C HIS A 106 -8.07 -18.79 -9.26
N SER A 107 -7.16 -18.99 -8.32
CA SER A 107 -5.78 -19.39 -8.58
C SER A 107 -5.40 -20.54 -7.66
N ALA A 108 -4.36 -21.29 -8.03
CA ALA A 108 -3.80 -22.30 -7.13
C ALA A 108 -3.35 -21.63 -5.80
N PRO A 109 -3.48 -22.31 -4.65
CA PRO A 109 -3.06 -21.76 -3.36
C PRO A 109 -1.61 -21.28 -3.34
N GLU A 110 -0.73 -22.02 -4.03
CA GLU A 110 0.72 -21.77 -4.17
C GLU A 110 1.07 -20.59 -5.12
N SER A 111 0.07 -19.93 -5.71
CA SER A 111 0.32 -18.79 -6.60
C SER A 111 0.68 -17.54 -5.80
N SER A 112 1.66 -16.77 -6.29
CA SER A 112 2.02 -15.49 -5.66
C SER A 112 0.83 -14.53 -5.69
N LEU A 113 0.61 -13.81 -4.59
CA LEU A 113 -0.45 -12.81 -4.49
C LEU A 113 -0.22 -11.66 -5.49
N TRP A 114 -1.23 -11.31 -6.27
CA TRP A 114 -1.15 -10.22 -7.25
C TRP A 114 -2.44 -9.39 -7.30
N PHE A 115 -2.29 -8.17 -7.82
CA PHE A 115 -3.34 -7.18 -7.98
C PHE A 115 -3.20 -6.50 -9.34
N ALA A 116 -4.30 -6.32 -10.05
CA ALA A 116 -4.36 -5.53 -11.28
C ALA A 116 -5.39 -4.41 -11.09
N VAL A 117 -4.95 -3.17 -11.14
CA VAL A 117 -5.80 -1.98 -11.05
C VAL A 117 -6.00 -1.43 -12.45
N TYR A 118 -7.24 -1.42 -12.93
CA TYR A 118 -7.61 -0.96 -14.25
C TYR A 118 -8.47 0.30 -14.17
N ASP A 119 -8.12 1.32 -14.95
CA ASP A 119 -8.93 2.53 -15.12
C ASP A 119 -9.69 2.50 -16.44
N ARG A 120 -11.02 2.42 -16.39
CA ARG A 120 -11.88 2.44 -17.58
C ARG A 120 -11.77 3.71 -18.40
N ASN A 121 -11.44 4.85 -17.77
CA ASN A 121 -11.39 6.13 -18.47
C ASN A 121 -10.17 6.24 -19.38
N SER A 122 -9.00 5.91 -18.86
CA SER A 122 -7.74 5.97 -19.60
C SER A 122 -7.40 4.69 -20.35
N GLY A 123 -8.04 3.56 -20.01
CA GLY A 123 -7.72 2.24 -20.55
C GLY A 123 -6.41 1.65 -20.03
N ASN A 124 -5.80 2.26 -19.01
CA ASN A 124 -4.53 1.80 -18.43
C ASN A 124 -4.77 0.80 -17.31
N CYS A 125 -3.81 -0.11 -17.17
CA CYS A 125 -3.79 -1.12 -16.13
C CYS A 125 -2.43 -1.11 -15.43
N ALA A 126 -2.44 -1.08 -14.10
CA ALA A 126 -1.27 -1.28 -13.28
C ALA A 126 -1.33 -2.68 -12.66
N TYR A 127 -0.31 -3.49 -12.94
CA TYR A 127 -0.17 -4.84 -12.37
C TYR A 127 0.90 -4.84 -11.29
N LEU A 128 0.56 -5.38 -10.12
CA LEU A 128 1.42 -5.54 -8.96
C LEU A 128 1.41 -7.00 -8.55
N GLN A 129 2.59 -7.57 -8.30
CA GLN A 129 2.73 -8.92 -7.77
C GLN A 129 3.62 -8.86 -6.52
N VAL A 130 3.15 -9.49 -5.46
CA VAL A 130 3.92 -9.67 -4.23
C VAL A 130 4.95 -10.76 -4.49
N ASN A 131 6.22 -10.45 -4.21
CA ASN A 131 7.28 -11.42 -4.39
C ASN A 131 7.22 -12.47 -3.26
N PRO A 132 7.07 -13.77 -3.55
CA PRO A 132 6.96 -14.80 -2.53
C PRO A 132 8.23 -14.96 -1.69
N SER A 133 9.39 -14.51 -2.20
CA SER A 133 10.68 -14.62 -1.50
C SER A 133 10.95 -13.47 -0.52
N ARG A 134 10.10 -12.43 -0.48
CA ARG A 134 10.26 -11.33 0.48
C ARG A 134 9.26 -11.48 1.61
N ARG A 135 9.82 -11.55 2.82
CA ARG A 135 9.08 -11.83 4.05
C ARG A 135 8.06 -10.73 4.32
N VAL A 136 6.79 -11.14 4.32
CA VAL A 136 5.65 -10.40 4.86
C VAL A 136 5.98 -9.97 6.29
N GLY A 137 6.43 -8.71 6.44
CA GLY A 137 6.98 -8.20 7.70
C GLY A 137 7.85 -6.94 7.56
N SER A 138 8.30 -6.60 6.35
CA SER A 138 8.97 -5.31 6.10
C SER A 138 8.07 -4.39 5.27
N LEU A 139 7.78 -3.19 5.79
CA LEU A 139 6.89 -2.16 5.22
C LEU A 139 7.35 -1.58 3.85
N GLN A 140 8.26 -2.21 3.12
CA GLN A 140 8.93 -1.68 1.92
C GLN A 140 8.75 -2.59 0.68
N ASP A 141 7.65 -3.35 0.60
CA ASP A 141 7.64 -4.61 -0.14
C ASP A 141 6.93 -4.66 -1.50
N MET A 142 6.44 -3.53 -2.02
CA MET A 142 5.91 -3.48 -3.37
C MET A 142 6.83 -2.71 -4.30
N GLY A 143 7.55 -3.47 -5.12
CA GLY A 143 8.29 -2.93 -6.25
C GLY A 143 7.39 -2.86 -7.48
N PRO A 144 7.43 -1.76 -8.27
CA PRO A 144 6.81 -1.74 -9.58
C PRO A 144 7.52 -2.76 -10.49
N VAL A 145 6.77 -3.68 -11.09
CA VAL A 145 7.30 -4.51 -12.18
C VAL A 145 7.58 -3.56 -13.35
N ARG A 146 8.87 -3.29 -13.62
CA ARG A 146 9.34 -2.31 -14.64
C ARG A 146 9.18 -2.82 -16.06
N HIS A 147 8.07 -3.43 -16.37
CA HIS A 147 7.68 -3.76 -17.73
C HIS A 147 6.35 -3.06 -17.96
N PRO A 148 6.30 -1.97 -18.74
CA PRO A 148 5.05 -1.47 -19.24
C PRO A 148 4.54 -2.55 -20.20
N PHE A 149 3.82 -3.54 -19.68
CA PHE A 149 3.00 -4.37 -20.55
C PHE A 149 1.90 -3.43 -21.06
N PRO A 150 1.81 -3.20 -22.38
CA PRO A 150 0.62 -2.59 -22.95
C PRO A 150 -0.52 -3.57 -22.70
N CYS A 151 -1.24 -3.39 -21.59
CA CYS A 151 -2.45 -4.15 -21.29
C CYS A 151 -3.55 -3.95 -22.35
N GLN A 152 -3.36 -3.04 -23.30
CA GLN A 152 -4.26 -2.84 -24.43
C GLN A 152 -4.35 -4.07 -25.34
N ASP A 153 -3.25 -4.82 -25.52
CA ASP A 153 -3.23 -5.92 -26.50
C ASP A 153 -3.57 -7.29 -25.89
N ARG A 154 -3.34 -7.48 -24.58
CA ARG A 154 -3.55 -8.78 -23.93
C ARG A 154 -4.85 -8.88 -23.11
N CYS A 155 -5.38 -7.77 -22.58
CA CYS A 155 -6.70 -7.79 -21.92
C CYS A 155 -7.86 -7.99 -22.93
N ARG A 156 -7.67 -7.63 -24.21
CA ARG A 156 -8.65 -7.92 -25.27
C ARG A 156 -8.75 -9.41 -25.59
N ALA A 157 -7.68 -10.17 -25.39
CA ALA A 157 -7.63 -11.59 -25.71
C ALA A 157 -8.29 -12.49 -24.64
N SER A 158 -8.33 -12.07 -23.37
CA SER A 158 -8.89 -12.90 -22.29
C SER A 158 -10.41 -12.78 -22.08
N PHE A 159 -11.10 -11.89 -22.80
CA PHE A 159 -12.56 -11.70 -22.67
C PHE A 159 -13.37 -12.19 -23.89
N GLN A 160 -12.77 -13.01 -24.78
CA GLN A 160 -13.44 -13.54 -25.98
C GLN A 160 -13.65 -15.06 -26.00
N HIS A 161 -13.69 -15.72 -24.84
CA HIS A 161 -14.20 -17.10 -24.74
C HIS A 161 -15.40 -17.20 -23.81
#